data_AF-A0A954Z7Z6-F1
#
_entry.id   AF-A0A954Z7Z6-F1
#
_cell.length_a   1.000
_cell.length_b   1.000
_cell.length_c   1.000
_cell.angle_alpha   90.00
_cell.angle_beta   90.00
_cell.angle_gamma   90.00
#
_symmetry.space_group_name_H-M   'P 1'
#
loop_
_entity.id
_entity.type
_entity.pdbx_description
1 polymer ?
#
loop_
_entity_poly.entity_id
_entity_poly.type
_entity_poly.pdbx_seq_one_letter_code
_entity_poly.pdbx_strand_id
1 'polypeptide(L)'
;YFLVTERPDHSGRQVLSFSTNVGYTGTNTPIYEHFFAGGFATFRGFDFRGASPVDAATHVQVGGEFQWLNTVQYLFPITADEMLHGVVFCDFGTVERKVEIKDFRVAPGVGLRITVPAMGPAPIALDFAWAANHADLDDRQVFTFSMGFSR
;
A
#
# COMPACT_ATOMS: atom_id res chain seq x y z
N TYR A 1 10.22 -10.89 -4.40
CA TYR A 1 10.91 -10.51 -3.15
C TYR A 1 12.30 -11.09 -3.17
N PHE A 2 13.21 -10.54 -2.37
CA PHE A 2 14.60 -10.93 -2.24
C PHE A 2 14.87 -11.22 -0.76
N LEU A 3 15.37 -12.41 -0.45
CA LEU A 3 15.85 -12.74 0.88
C LEU A 3 17.19 -12.03 1.08
N VAL A 4 17.28 -11.15 2.08
CA VAL A 4 18.48 -10.37 2.36
C VAL A 4 19.41 -11.16 3.28
N THR A 5 18.88 -11.70 4.37
CA THR A 5 19.62 -12.55 5.30
C THR A 5 18.68 -13.54 5.98
N GLU A 6 19.23 -14.66 6.40
CA GLU A 6 18.57 -15.74 7.13
C GLU A 6 19.64 -16.43 7.98
N ARG A 7 19.28 -16.88 9.19
CA ARG A 7 20.19 -17.64 10.05
C ARG A 7 20.27 -19.11 9.59
N PRO A 8 21.30 -19.87 9.98
CA PRO A 8 21.43 -21.28 9.59
C PRO A 8 20.30 -22.20 10.05
N ASP A 9 19.54 -21.79 11.07
CA ASP A 9 18.35 -22.47 11.57
C ASP A 9 17.05 -22.05 10.84
N HIS A 10 17.18 -21.31 9.73
CA HIS A 10 16.11 -20.70 8.95
C HIS A 10 15.27 -19.64 9.67
N SER A 11 15.67 -19.23 10.87
CA SER A 11 15.05 -18.11 11.58
C SER A 11 15.65 -16.76 11.18
N GLY A 12 15.03 -15.68 11.62
CA GLY A 12 15.61 -14.35 11.47
C GLY A 12 15.50 -13.80 10.05
N ARG A 13 14.54 -14.28 9.26
CA ARG A 13 14.41 -13.97 7.83
C ARG A 13 14.15 -12.48 7.61
N GLN A 14 15.05 -11.82 6.89
CA GLN A 14 14.86 -10.43 6.46
C GLN A 14 14.57 -10.40 4.97
N VAL A 15 13.48 -9.77 4.58
CA VAL A 15 12.97 -9.81 3.21
C VAL A 15 12.80 -8.40 2.67
N LEU A 16 13.44 -8.13 1.54
CA LEU A 16 13.19 -6.93 0.74
C LEU A 16 12.21 -7.29 -0.38
N SER A 17 11.12 -6.56 -0.52
CA SER A 17 10.17 -6.73 -1.62
C SER A 17 10.02 -5.43 -2.41
N PHE A 18 9.81 -5.61 -3.71
CA PHE A 18 9.38 -4.59 -4.63
C PHE A 18 8.12 -5.12 -5.32
N SER A 19 7.08 -4.31 -5.38
CA SER A 19 5.83 -4.61 -6.07
C SER A 19 5.48 -3.44 -6.99
N THR A 20 4.97 -3.74 -8.17
CA THR A 20 4.47 -2.75 -9.12
C THR A 20 3.12 -3.23 -9.68
N ASN A 21 2.16 -2.32 -9.78
CA ASN A 21 0.86 -2.53 -10.36
C ASN A 21 0.63 -1.45 -11.41
N VAL A 22 0.50 -1.86 -12.67
CA VAL A 22 0.23 -0.97 -13.80
C VAL A 22 -1.10 -1.39 -14.40
N GLY A 23 -1.97 -0.41 -14.64
CA GLY A 23 -3.27 -0.64 -15.24
C GLY A 23 -3.63 0.48 -16.21
N TYR A 24 -4.28 0.09 -17.30
CA TYR A 24 -4.93 1.01 -18.23
C TYR A 24 -6.24 0.41 -18.71
N THR A 25 -7.34 1.13 -18.57
CA THR A 25 -8.68 0.64 -18.92
C THR A 25 -9.12 1.02 -20.32
N GLY A 26 -8.54 2.08 -20.91
CA GLY A 26 -9.00 2.66 -22.17
C GLY A 26 -9.73 3.98 -21.97
N THR A 27 -9.76 4.78 -23.03
CA THR A 27 -10.46 6.07 -23.02
C THR A 27 -11.96 5.89 -22.89
N ASN A 28 -12.59 6.69 -22.04
CA ASN A 28 -14.05 6.77 -21.87
C ASN A 28 -14.65 5.50 -21.24
N THR A 29 -13.88 4.85 -20.37
CA THR A 29 -14.38 3.70 -19.61
C THR A 29 -15.37 4.13 -18.53
N PRO A 30 -16.38 3.30 -18.20
CA PRO A 30 -17.30 3.61 -17.13
C PRO A 30 -16.58 3.72 -15.78
N ILE A 31 -17.04 4.61 -14.90
CA ILE A 31 -16.42 4.86 -13.59
C ILE A 31 -16.25 3.61 -12.71
N TYR A 32 -17.11 2.60 -12.87
CA TYR A 32 -17.01 1.35 -12.11
C TYR A 32 -15.84 0.45 -12.57
N GLU A 33 -15.22 0.76 -13.71
CA GLU A 33 -13.99 0.11 -14.19
C GLU A 33 -12.73 0.90 -13.85
N HIS A 34 -12.86 2.16 -13.39
CA HIS A 34 -11.71 2.99 -13.04
C HIS A 34 -10.85 2.38 -11.93
N PHE A 35 -9.57 2.71 -11.96
CA PHE A 35 -8.64 2.42 -10.88
C PHE A 35 -8.76 3.43 -9.75
N PHE A 36 -8.49 2.97 -8.54
CA PHE A 36 -8.45 3.77 -7.34
C PHE A 36 -7.27 3.33 -6.46
N ALA A 37 -6.65 4.30 -5.79
CA ALA A 37 -5.57 4.05 -4.84
C ALA A 37 -5.91 4.65 -3.47
N GLY A 38 -5.44 3.99 -2.42
CA GLY A 38 -5.65 4.40 -1.03
C GLY A 38 -6.15 3.26 -0.15
N GLY A 39 -5.82 3.33 1.14
CA GLY A 39 -6.05 2.28 2.13
C GLY A 39 -4.96 1.21 2.17
N PHE A 40 -5.14 0.20 3.04
CA PHE A 40 -4.09 -0.78 3.35
C PHE A 40 -3.65 -1.66 2.18
N ALA A 41 -4.53 -1.88 1.20
CA ALA A 41 -4.33 -2.88 0.15
C ALA A 41 -3.61 -2.34 -1.09
N THR A 42 -3.61 -1.02 -1.30
CA THR A 42 -3.11 -0.42 -2.55
C THR A 42 -2.09 0.67 -2.31
N PHE A 43 -2.35 1.62 -1.41
CA PHE A 43 -1.50 2.79 -1.20
C PHE A 43 -1.66 3.35 0.21
N ARG A 44 -0.73 3.01 1.11
CA ARG A 44 -0.79 3.42 2.52
C ARG A 44 -0.50 4.92 2.64
N GLY A 45 -1.01 5.53 3.71
CA GLY A 45 -0.88 6.99 3.95
C GLY A 45 -2.07 7.80 3.43
N PHE A 46 -2.98 7.15 2.70
CA PHE A 46 -4.19 7.71 2.14
C PHE A 46 -5.40 6.90 2.58
N ASP A 47 -6.54 7.56 2.75
CA ASP A 47 -7.81 6.90 3.05
C ASP A 47 -8.22 6.00 1.86
N PHE A 48 -9.20 5.13 2.05
CA PHE A 48 -9.73 4.30 0.98
C PHE A 48 -10.12 5.16 -0.23
N ARG A 49 -9.47 4.91 -1.38
CA ARG A 49 -9.61 5.68 -2.63
C ARG A 49 -9.12 7.15 -2.57
N GLY A 50 -8.55 7.58 -1.44
CA GLY A 50 -8.11 8.96 -1.19
C GLY A 50 -6.91 9.43 -2.03
N ALA A 51 -6.19 8.54 -2.70
CA ALA A 51 -5.09 8.86 -3.62
C ALA A 51 -5.53 8.75 -5.10
N SER A 52 -6.72 9.25 -5.42
CA SER A 52 -7.34 9.10 -6.74
C SER A 52 -7.88 10.42 -7.27
N PRO A 53 -8.06 10.59 -8.59
CA PRO A 53 -8.64 11.80 -9.16
C PRO A 53 -10.01 12.14 -8.55
N VAL A 54 -10.18 13.41 -8.17
CA VAL A 54 -11.41 13.95 -7.59
C VAL A 54 -12.07 14.89 -8.59
N ASP A 55 -13.39 14.80 -8.72
CA ASP A 55 -14.18 15.79 -9.47
C ASP A 55 -14.22 17.11 -8.69
N ALA A 56 -13.70 18.17 -9.30
CA ALA A 56 -13.50 19.45 -8.62
C ALA A 56 -14.81 20.19 -8.28
N ALA A 57 -15.92 19.87 -8.94
CA ALA A 57 -17.21 20.53 -8.70
C ALA A 57 -17.98 19.85 -7.57
N THR A 58 -17.89 18.52 -7.49
CA THR A 58 -18.68 17.69 -6.56
C THR A 58 -17.87 17.19 -5.37
N HIS A 59 -16.53 17.31 -5.41
CA HIS A 59 -15.59 16.74 -4.43
C HIS A 59 -15.73 15.21 -4.29
N VAL A 60 -16.21 14.53 -5.33
CA VAL A 60 -16.34 13.07 -5.35
C VAL A 60 -15.10 12.44 -5.97
N GLN A 61 -14.56 11.41 -5.33
CA GLN A 61 -13.48 10.59 -5.88
C GLN A 61 -14.01 9.80 -7.08
N VAL A 62 -13.45 10.05 -8.26
CA VAL A 62 -13.89 9.43 -9.52
C VAL A 62 -12.94 8.38 -10.06
N GLY A 63 -11.73 8.26 -9.51
CA GLY A 63 -10.75 7.29 -10.00
C GLY A 63 -10.16 7.70 -11.36
N GLY A 64 -9.32 6.83 -11.92
CA GLY A 64 -8.60 7.09 -13.15
C GLY A 64 -8.59 5.92 -14.12
N GLU A 65 -8.41 6.22 -15.41
CA GLU A 65 -8.23 5.21 -16.48
C GLU A 65 -6.84 4.59 -16.44
N PHE A 66 -5.87 5.24 -15.78
CA PHE A 66 -4.48 4.81 -15.67
C PHE A 66 -4.07 4.72 -14.21
N GLN A 67 -3.36 3.65 -13.85
CA GLN A 67 -2.65 3.54 -12.58
C GLN A 67 -1.22 3.04 -12.80
N TRP A 68 -0.31 3.54 -11.96
CA TRP A 68 1.00 2.97 -11.78
C TRP A 68 1.40 3.10 -10.32
N LEU A 69 1.17 2.04 -9.55
CA LEU A 69 1.39 1.98 -8.11
C LEU A 69 2.58 1.09 -7.80
N ASN A 70 3.44 1.50 -6.88
CA ASN A 70 4.64 0.78 -6.52
C ASN A 70 4.82 0.78 -5.00
N THR A 71 5.43 -0.29 -4.51
CA THR A 71 5.82 -0.43 -3.11
C THR A 71 7.21 -1.01 -3.04
N VAL A 72 8.10 -0.35 -2.30
CA VAL A 72 9.34 -0.95 -1.79
C VAL A 72 9.13 -1.20 -0.30
N GLN A 73 9.43 -2.41 0.15
CA GLN A 73 9.21 -2.81 1.54
C GLN A 73 10.34 -3.69 2.06
N TYR A 74 10.78 -3.45 3.28
CA TYR A 74 11.72 -4.30 3.99
C TYR A 74 11.09 -4.78 5.30
N LEU A 75 11.01 -6.10 5.43
CA LEU A 75 10.45 -6.85 6.55
C LEU A 75 11.59 -7.48 7.35
N PHE A 76 11.56 -7.35 8.67
CA PHE A 76 12.56 -7.94 9.56
C PHE A 76 11.90 -8.45 10.85
N PRO A 77 12.42 -9.52 11.47
CA PRO A 77 11.88 -10.03 12.72
C PRO A 77 12.31 -9.14 13.87
N ILE A 78 11.37 -8.87 14.79
CA ILE A 78 11.62 -8.16 16.04
C ILE A 78 11.84 -9.16 17.17
N THR A 79 11.05 -10.24 17.21
CA THR A 79 11.15 -11.29 18.23
C THR A 79 11.83 -12.54 17.68
N ALA A 80 12.48 -13.30 18.57
CA ALA A 80 13.19 -14.53 18.20
C ALA A 80 12.25 -15.68 17.79
N ASP A 81 11.00 -15.62 18.26
CA ASP A 81 9.92 -16.58 17.93
C ASP A 81 9.17 -16.23 16.63
N GLU A 82 9.58 -15.17 15.93
CA GLU A 82 8.98 -14.69 14.68
C GLU A 82 7.48 -14.34 14.78
N MET A 83 6.94 -14.18 15.99
CA MET A 83 5.56 -13.72 16.16
C MET A 83 5.40 -12.24 15.77
N LEU A 84 6.47 -11.47 15.87
CA LEU A 84 6.47 -10.04 15.62
C LEU A 84 7.51 -9.67 14.56
N HIS A 85 7.05 -9.01 13.49
CA HIS A 85 7.92 -8.45 12.46
C HIS A 85 7.70 -6.95 12.33
N GLY A 86 8.82 -6.23 12.17
CA GLY A 86 8.84 -4.84 11.77
C GLY A 86 8.85 -4.71 10.26
N VAL A 87 8.24 -3.64 9.78
CA VAL A 87 8.22 -3.27 8.36
C VAL A 87 8.62 -1.82 8.23
N VAL A 88 9.50 -1.52 7.28
CA VAL A 88 9.69 -0.18 6.74
C VAL A 88 9.35 -0.23 5.26
N PHE A 89 8.63 0.76 4.75
CA PHE A 89 8.16 0.76 3.38
C PHE A 89 8.07 2.18 2.79
N CYS A 90 7.98 2.24 1.47
CA CYS A 90 7.62 3.44 0.73
C CYS A 90 6.68 3.03 -0.41
N ASP A 91 5.46 3.56 -0.35
CA ASP A 91 4.48 3.46 -1.44
C ASP A 91 4.61 4.70 -2.32
N PHE A 92 4.67 4.52 -3.64
CA PHE A 92 4.80 5.63 -4.58
C PHE A 92 4.16 5.30 -5.93
N GLY A 93 3.60 6.30 -6.58
CA GLY A 93 2.87 6.05 -7.82
C GLY A 93 1.82 7.11 -8.14
N THR A 94 0.96 6.80 -9.11
CA THR A 94 -0.14 7.68 -9.49
C THR A 94 -1.38 6.89 -9.94
N VAL A 95 -2.54 7.53 -9.80
CA VAL A 95 -3.80 7.18 -10.47
C VAL A 95 -4.26 8.45 -11.19
N GLU A 96 -4.48 8.35 -12.49
CA GLU A 96 -4.73 9.49 -13.37
C GLU A 96 -5.90 9.22 -14.32
N ARG A 97 -6.60 10.28 -14.71
CA ARG A 97 -7.69 10.18 -15.70
C ARG A 97 -7.21 9.82 -17.11
N LYS A 98 -5.93 10.02 -17.39
CA LYS A 98 -5.29 9.74 -18.68
C LYS A 98 -3.93 9.10 -18.43
N VAL A 99 -3.34 8.51 -19.46
CA VAL A 99 -1.98 7.95 -19.37
C VAL A 99 -0.95 9.09 -19.31
N GLU A 100 -0.69 9.56 -18.10
CA GLU A 100 0.30 10.58 -17.77
C GLU A 100 0.85 10.36 -16.35
N ILE A 101 1.86 11.13 -15.96
CA ILE A 101 2.41 11.11 -14.60
C ILE A 101 2.49 12.56 -14.14
N LYS A 102 1.45 13.04 -13.47
CA LYS A 102 1.35 14.43 -13.02
C LYS A 102 1.23 14.51 -11.50
N ASP A 103 0.20 13.87 -10.95
CA ASP A 103 -0.10 13.86 -9.52
C ASP A 103 0.59 12.67 -8.85
N PHE A 104 1.93 12.66 -8.91
CA PHE A 104 2.72 11.56 -8.35
C PHE A 104 2.74 11.62 -6.82
N ARG A 105 2.37 10.52 -6.17
CA ARG A 105 2.24 10.42 -4.71
C ARG A 105 3.36 9.61 -4.12
N VAL A 106 3.77 9.95 -2.91
CA VAL A 106 4.84 9.26 -2.17
C VAL A 106 4.46 9.19 -0.69
N ALA A 107 4.50 7.99 -0.14
CA ALA A 107 4.14 7.70 1.23
C ALA A 107 5.13 6.72 1.90
N PRO A 108 6.21 7.22 2.52
CA PRO A 108 7.02 6.41 3.42
C PRO A 108 6.24 6.03 4.68
N GLY A 109 6.55 4.87 5.24
CA GLY A 109 5.91 4.38 6.44
C GLY A 109 6.66 3.27 7.17
N VAL A 110 6.14 2.99 8.36
CA VAL A 110 6.58 1.92 9.25
C VAL A 110 5.39 1.07 9.64
N GLY A 111 5.63 -0.21 9.95
CA GLY A 111 4.56 -1.11 10.30
C GLY A 111 4.99 -2.25 11.19
N LEU A 112 3.98 -2.89 11.77
CA LEU A 112 4.09 -4.07 12.60
C LEU A 112 3.25 -5.18 11.96
N ARG A 113 3.79 -6.39 11.91
CA ARG A 113 3.06 -7.60 11.53
C ARG A 113 3.08 -8.54 12.72
N ILE A 114 1.88 -8.94 13.15
CA ILE A 114 1.68 -9.83 14.28
C ILE A 114 1.08 -11.12 13.76
N THR A 115 1.79 -12.22 13.98
CA THR A 115 1.31 -13.58 13.70
C THR A 115 0.78 -14.15 15.00
N VAL A 116 -0.50 -14.54 15.03
CA VAL A 116 -1.13 -15.15 16.22
C VAL A 116 -1.28 -16.66 15.99
N PRO A 117 -0.46 -17.52 16.63
CA PRO A 117 -0.47 -18.96 16.38
C PRO A 117 -1.85 -19.62 16.52
N ALA A 118 -2.66 -19.14 17.47
CA ALA A 118 -4.00 -19.66 17.74
C ALA A 118 -5.07 -19.27 16.70
N MET A 119 -4.81 -18.27 15.85
CA MET A 119 -5.75 -17.78 14.83
C MET A 119 -5.36 -18.19 13.40
N GLY A 120 -4.36 -19.08 13.25
CA GLY A 120 -3.76 -19.40 11.97
C GLY A 120 -2.81 -18.30 11.48
N PRO A 121 -2.24 -18.44 10.27
CA PRO A 121 -1.25 -17.50 9.73
C PRO A 121 -1.82 -16.13 9.36
N ALA A 122 -3.08 -15.84 9.71
CA ALA A 122 -3.77 -14.58 9.55
C ALA A 122 -2.95 -13.43 10.16
N PRO A 123 -2.24 -12.64 9.36
CA PRO A 123 -1.36 -11.62 9.90
C PRO A 123 -2.22 -10.40 10.25
N ILE A 124 -2.08 -9.93 11.48
CA ILE A 124 -2.54 -8.59 11.84
C ILE A 124 -1.47 -7.61 11.37
N ALA A 125 -1.89 -6.57 10.65
CA ALA A 125 -1.01 -5.50 10.20
C ALA A 125 -1.44 -4.16 10.81
N LEU A 126 -0.46 -3.47 11.37
CA LEU A 126 -0.57 -2.09 11.85
C LEU A 126 0.43 -1.26 11.06
N ASP A 127 -0.03 -0.29 10.28
CA ASP A 127 0.83 0.54 9.44
C ASP A 127 0.63 2.02 9.78
N PHE A 128 1.74 2.75 9.86
CA PHE A 128 1.79 4.21 9.93
C PHE A 128 2.52 4.72 8.70
N ALA A 129 1.83 5.48 7.85
CA ALA A 129 2.38 6.03 6.63
C ALA A 129 2.02 7.51 6.51
N TRP A 130 2.94 8.30 5.98
CA TRP A 130 2.74 9.74 5.82
C TRP A 130 2.84 10.11 4.35
N ALA A 131 1.81 10.77 3.82
CA ALA A 131 1.78 11.28 2.46
C ALA A 131 2.79 12.43 2.28
N ALA A 132 4.07 12.09 2.10
CA ALA A 132 5.17 13.03 1.89
C ALA A 132 5.00 13.84 0.59
N ASN A 133 4.38 13.24 -0.43
CA ASN A 133 3.88 13.95 -1.61
C ASN A 133 2.44 13.51 -1.91
N HIS A 134 1.57 14.48 -2.17
CA HIS A 134 0.12 14.28 -2.38
C HIS A 134 -0.44 15.38 -3.28
N ALA A 135 -1.58 15.10 -3.93
CA ALA A 135 -2.36 16.10 -4.65
C ALA A 135 -3.26 16.90 -3.70
N ASP A 136 -3.71 18.07 -4.14
CA ASP A 136 -4.46 19.03 -3.30
C ASP A 136 -5.77 18.47 -2.73
N LEU A 137 -6.43 17.56 -3.48
CA LEU A 137 -7.71 16.96 -3.12
C LEU A 137 -7.58 15.54 -2.57
N ASP A 138 -6.37 15.09 -2.23
CA ASP A 138 -6.17 13.75 -1.68
C ASP A 138 -6.64 13.67 -0.22
N ASP A 139 -7.33 12.57 0.11
CA ASP A 139 -7.73 12.24 1.47
C ASP A 139 -6.65 11.37 2.14
N ARG A 140 -6.07 11.89 3.23
CA ARG A 140 -4.91 11.30 3.91
C ARG A 140 -5.32 10.51 5.15
N GLN A 141 -4.70 9.35 5.34
CA GLN A 141 -4.90 8.51 6.52
C GLN A 141 -3.55 7.97 7.00
N VAL A 142 -3.12 8.42 8.18
CA VAL A 142 -1.79 8.06 8.71
C VAL A 142 -1.77 6.62 9.22
N PHE A 143 -2.77 6.25 10.01
CA PHE A 143 -2.83 4.94 10.66
C PHE A 143 -3.81 4.02 9.97
N THR A 144 -3.36 2.81 9.68
CA THR A 144 -4.17 1.78 9.05
C THR A 144 -4.00 0.45 9.77
N PHE A 145 -5.13 -0.21 10.01
CA PHE A 145 -5.19 -1.55 10.59
C PHE A 145 -5.85 -2.51 9.61
N SER A 146 -5.28 -3.71 9.47
CA SER A 146 -5.92 -4.79 8.75
C SER A 146 -5.71 -6.13 9.45
N MET A 147 -6.70 -7.00 9.30
CA MET A 147 -6.69 -8.36 9.83
C MET A 147 -7.25 -9.26 8.73
N GLY A 148 -6.41 -10.13 8.17
CA GLY A 148 -6.84 -11.09 7.16
C GLY A 148 -7.52 -12.29 7.81
N PHE A 149 -8.74 -12.63 7.41
CA PHE A 149 -9.30 -13.95 7.70
C PHE A 149 -9.05 -14.85 6.49
N SER A 150 -8.11 -15.79 6.58
CA SER A 150 -8.11 -16.91 5.64
C SER A 150 -9.31 -17.79 6.00
N ARG A 151 -10.34 -17.79 5.17
CA ARG A 151 -11.34 -18.87 5.17
C ARG A 151 -10.85 -20.02 4.32
#